data_AF-A0A0D2IU73-F1
#
_entry.id   AF-A0A0D2IU73-F1
#
_cell.length_a   1.000
_cell.length_b   1.000
_cell.length_c   1.000
_cell.angle_alpha   90.00
_cell.angle_beta   90.00
_cell.angle_gamma   90.00
#
_symmetry.space_group_name_H-M   'P 1'
#
loop_
_entity.id
_entity.type
_entity.pdbx_description
1 polymer ?
#
loop_
_entity_poly.entity_id
_entity_poly.type
_entity_poly.pdbx_seq_one_letter_code
_entity_poly.pdbx_strand_id
1 'polypeptide(L)'
;MQKVEGAIWSGLPHSQNTTVESMMKGCSFGMGSVSLADGGHLLRVVVPIPCKGTTPEGTKYNSKECPFPEWSDVANEWIKVNRQDVKLSDWRHKIYIVVKGETCGWGGMGYVGCEDDCRVWINGELWNEPDTYFHELGHNLFLNHAGKWGNDGYDDMSGAMGYCCDIRCHNAPHAHQVGWAAPIATLTSDTLPAGTWKSFELPAAALDPKNFVRIWPDWDKKGAKSKIYLQYNSANEPQLPRP
;
A
#
# COMPACT_ATOMS: atom_id res chain seq x y z
N MET A 1 -13.11 12.06 -14.75
CA MET A 1 -11.77 11.68 -15.25
C MET A 1 -10.66 12.60 -14.76
N GLN A 2 -10.73 13.94 -14.90
CA GLN A 2 -9.80 14.87 -14.19
C GLN A 2 -9.69 14.60 -12.68
N LYS A 3 -10.76 14.06 -12.09
CA LYS A 3 -10.81 13.75 -10.66
C LYS A 3 -9.85 12.63 -10.24
N VAL A 4 -9.63 11.58 -11.05
CA VAL A 4 -8.72 10.47 -10.66
C VAL A 4 -7.29 10.97 -10.57
N GLU A 5 -6.86 11.81 -11.53
CA GLU A 5 -5.54 12.46 -11.44
C GLU A 5 -5.41 13.37 -10.23
N GLY A 6 -6.50 14.03 -9.86
CA GLY A 6 -6.59 14.77 -8.60
C GLY A 6 -6.31 13.89 -7.39
N ALA A 7 -6.94 12.72 -7.29
CA ALA A 7 -6.69 11.79 -6.18
C ALA A 7 -5.25 11.25 -6.16
N ILE A 8 -4.65 11.01 -7.33
CA ILE A 8 -3.30 10.43 -7.42
C ILE A 8 -2.20 11.47 -7.22
N TRP A 9 -2.28 12.64 -7.87
CA TRP A 9 -1.16 13.58 -8.00
C TRP A 9 -1.47 15.00 -7.50
N SER A 10 -2.56 15.63 -7.92
CA SER A 10 -2.73 17.09 -7.79
C SER A 10 -3.64 17.56 -6.66
N GLY A 11 -4.30 16.65 -5.96
CA GLY A 11 -5.36 16.95 -4.98
C GLY A 11 -6.72 17.18 -5.63
N LEU A 12 -7.78 17.12 -4.81
CA LEU A 12 -9.15 17.44 -5.23
C LEU A 12 -9.64 18.70 -4.52
N PRO A 13 -10.10 19.73 -5.26
CA PRO A 13 -10.63 20.94 -4.65
C PRO A 13 -11.74 20.65 -3.64
N HIS A 14 -11.59 21.15 -2.42
CA HIS A 14 -12.58 21.11 -1.33
C HIS A 14 -12.97 19.73 -0.80
N SER A 15 -12.31 18.64 -1.21
CA SER A 15 -12.63 17.29 -0.72
C SER A 15 -11.41 16.48 -0.26
N GLN A 16 -10.19 16.80 -0.70
CA GLN A 16 -9.01 16.02 -0.36
C GLN A 16 -7.70 16.79 -0.61
N ASN A 17 -6.92 16.99 0.46
CA ASN A 17 -5.59 17.60 0.38
C ASN A 17 -4.44 16.59 0.27
N THR A 18 -4.71 15.32 0.58
CA THR A 18 -3.71 14.24 0.52
C THR A 18 -3.91 13.44 -0.76
N THR A 19 -2.83 13.18 -1.48
CA THR A 19 -2.82 12.38 -2.72
C THR A 19 -2.04 11.08 -2.53
N VAL A 20 -2.24 10.12 -3.43
CA VAL A 20 -1.47 8.86 -3.45
C VAL A 20 0.03 9.15 -3.53
N GLU A 21 0.44 10.09 -4.40
CA GLU A 21 1.83 10.53 -4.51
C GLU A 21 2.34 11.12 -3.19
N SER A 22 1.57 12.01 -2.55
CA SER A 22 1.99 12.63 -1.29
C SER A 22 2.13 11.62 -0.15
N MET A 23 1.25 10.61 -0.08
CA MET A 23 1.37 9.52 0.90
C MET A 23 2.61 8.68 0.62
N MET A 24 2.79 8.23 -0.62
CA MET A 24 3.94 7.42 -1.00
C MET A 24 5.25 8.15 -0.68
N LYS A 25 5.37 9.41 -1.10
CA LYS A 25 6.57 10.23 -0.90
C LYS A 25 6.80 10.58 0.57
N GLY A 26 5.76 10.97 1.30
CA GLY A 26 5.86 11.36 2.70
C GLY A 26 6.20 10.16 3.60
N CYS A 27 5.46 9.07 3.47
CA CYS A 27 5.63 7.88 4.30
C CYS A 27 6.89 7.07 4.00
N SER A 28 7.52 7.30 2.84
CA SER A 28 8.79 6.69 2.46
C SER A 28 9.99 7.63 2.60
N PHE A 29 9.81 8.84 3.13
CA PHE A 29 10.87 9.86 3.20
C PHE A 29 11.51 10.14 1.83
N GLY A 30 10.70 10.11 0.77
CA GLY A 30 11.12 10.33 -0.62
C GLY A 30 11.75 9.12 -1.32
N MET A 31 11.82 7.95 -0.67
CA MET A 31 12.38 6.73 -1.28
C MET A 31 11.41 6.06 -2.27
N GLY A 32 10.11 6.21 -2.05
CA GLY A 32 9.04 5.75 -2.93
C GLY A 32 8.32 6.92 -3.58
N SER A 33 7.90 6.74 -4.83
CA SER A 33 7.18 7.76 -5.60
C SER A 33 6.19 7.13 -6.56
N VAL A 34 5.04 7.77 -6.71
CA VAL A 34 4.06 7.52 -7.79
C VAL A 34 3.83 8.85 -8.47
N SER A 35 4.83 9.38 -9.17
CA SER A 35 4.78 10.71 -9.81
C SER A 35 4.74 10.61 -11.33
N LEU A 36 4.17 11.62 -11.99
CA LEU A 36 4.26 11.75 -13.45
C LEU A 36 5.72 11.95 -13.92
N ALA A 37 6.55 12.60 -13.11
CA ALA A 37 7.95 12.86 -13.43
C ALA A 37 8.81 11.57 -13.43
N ASP A 38 8.43 10.59 -12.60
CA ASP A 38 9.11 9.30 -12.48
C ASP A 38 8.53 8.23 -13.43
N GLY A 39 7.76 8.64 -14.45
CA GLY A 39 7.16 7.74 -15.43
C GLY A 39 5.77 7.21 -15.06
N GLY A 40 5.16 7.74 -13.99
CA GLY A 40 3.75 7.50 -13.69
C GLY A 40 2.86 7.93 -14.85
N HIS A 41 1.88 7.09 -15.18
CA HIS A 41 0.99 7.33 -16.31
C HIS A 41 -0.44 6.95 -15.95
N LEU A 42 -1.40 7.82 -16.29
CA LEU A 42 -2.82 7.46 -16.23
C LEU A 42 -3.33 7.18 -17.63
N LEU A 43 -3.56 5.91 -17.92
CA LEU A 43 -4.20 5.52 -19.16
C LEU A 43 -5.71 5.78 -19.07
N ARG A 44 -6.16 6.87 -19.71
CA ARG A 44 -7.57 7.24 -19.77
C ARG A 44 -8.28 6.55 -20.93
N VAL A 45 -8.55 5.25 -20.79
CA VAL A 45 -9.32 4.47 -21.77
C VAL A 45 -10.56 3.86 -21.14
N VAL A 46 -11.68 3.94 -21.84
CA VAL A 46 -12.86 3.15 -21.50
C VAL A 46 -12.69 1.80 -22.17
N VAL A 47 -12.40 0.78 -21.36
CA VAL A 47 -12.35 -0.61 -21.83
C VAL A 47 -13.77 -1.18 -21.79
N PRO A 48 -14.34 -1.62 -22.92
CA PRO A 48 -15.60 -2.33 -22.93
C PRO A 48 -15.40 -3.75 -22.40
N ILE A 49 -15.74 -3.99 -21.13
CA ILE A 49 -15.69 -5.32 -20.52
C ILE A 49 -17.12 -5.89 -20.45
N PRO A 50 -17.42 -7.00 -21.16
CA PRO A 50 -18.71 -7.66 -21.07
C PRO A 50 -19.01 -8.15 -19.65
N CYS A 51 -20.28 -8.18 -19.23
CA CYS A 51 -20.67 -8.68 -17.91
C CYS A 51 -20.36 -10.18 -17.70
N LYS A 52 -20.31 -10.96 -18.78
CA LYS A 52 -19.91 -12.37 -18.76
C LYS A 52 -19.04 -12.63 -19.98
N GLY A 53 -18.03 -13.46 -19.84
CA GLY A 53 -17.12 -13.74 -20.94
C GLY A 53 -16.07 -14.77 -20.60
N THR A 54 -14.99 -14.73 -21.37
CA THR A 54 -13.83 -15.59 -21.22
C THR A 54 -12.59 -14.73 -21.38
N THR A 55 -11.61 -14.87 -20.48
CA THR A 55 -10.32 -14.21 -20.57
C THR A 55 -9.54 -14.70 -21.80
N PRO A 56 -8.48 -14.01 -22.23
CA PRO A 56 -7.62 -14.49 -23.31
C PRO A 56 -7.07 -15.90 -23.08
N GLU A 57 -6.85 -16.28 -21.83
CA GLU A 57 -6.33 -17.58 -21.39
C GLU A 57 -7.41 -18.67 -21.26
N GLY A 58 -8.69 -18.33 -21.50
CA GLY A 58 -9.78 -19.29 -21.48
C GLY A 58 -10.57 -19.37 -20.16
N THR A 59 -10.25 -18.55 -19.16
CA THR A 59 -10.97 -18.53 -17.88
C THR A 59 -12.33 -17.86 -18.05
N LYS A 60 -13.41 -18.54 -17.68
CA LYS A 60 -14.76 -17.96 -17.73
C LYS A 60 -14.99 -17.04 -16.54
N TYR A 61 -15.68 -15.92 -16.76
CA TYR A 61 -16.00 -14.98 -15.71
C TYR A 61 -17.44 -14.49 -15.78
N ASN A 62 -17.95 -14.04 -14.63
CA ASN A 62 -19.29 -13.50 -14.47
C ASN A 62 -19.27 -12.33 -13.47
N SER A 63 -19.69 -11.15 -13.90
CA SER A 63 -19.63 -9.92 -13.11
C SER A 63 -20.37 -9.97 -11.77
N LYS A 64 -21.27 -10.94 -11.59
CA LYS A 64 -21.98 -11.21 -10.32
C LYS A 64 -21.09 -11.84 -9.25
N GLU A 65 -19.89 -12.28 -9.59
CA GLU A 65 -18.95 -13.01 -8.71
C GLU A 65 -17.71 -12.17 -8.36
N CYS A 66 -17.71 -10.87 -8.68
CA CYS A 66 -16.55 -9.99 -8.55
C CYS A 66 -15.27 -10.57 -9.19
N PRO A 67 -15.26 -10.84 -10.52
CA PRO A 67 -14.12 -11.42 -11.21
C PRO A 67 -13.08 -10.33 -11.57
N PHE A 68 -12.56 -9.67 -10.54
CA PHE A 68 -11.63 -8.55 -10.71
C PHE A 68 -10.31 -8.93 -11.41
N PRO A 69 -9.71 -10.13 -11.21
CA PRO A 69 -8.54 -10.53 -11.99
C PRO A 69 -8.88 -10.66 -13.47
N GLU A 70 -9.98 -11.35 -13.80
CA GLU A 70 -10.39 -11.59 -15.18
C GLU A 70 -10.77 -10.29 -15.89
N TRP A 71 -11.38 -9.33 -15.19
CA TRP A 71 -11.62 -7.98 -15.74
C TRP A 71 -10.31 -7.30 -16.14
N SER A 72 -9.26 -7.41 -15.33
CA SER A 72 -7.96 -6.84 -15.67
C SER A 72 -7.26 -7.56 -16.82
N ASP A 73 -7.42 -8.89 -16.95
CA ASP A 73 -6.88 -9.65 -18.08
C ASP A 73 -7.56 -9.25 -19.40
N VAL A 74 -8.89 -9.17 -19.39
CA VAL A 74 -9.67 -8.69 -20.55
C VAL A 74 -9.29 -7.26 -20.90
N ALA A 75 -9.09 -6.39 -19.90
CA ALA A 75 -8.66 -5.02 -20.13
C ALA A 75 -7.26 -4.93 -20.74
N ASN A 76 -6.32 -5.74 -20.25
CA ASN A 76 -4.96 -5.77 -20.75
C ASN A 76 -4.91 -6.22 -22.21
N GLU A 77 -5.65 -7.27 -22.56
CA GLU A 77 -5.72 -7.73 -23.96
C GLU A 77 -6.42 -6.70 -24.86
N TRP A 78 -7.50 -6.07 -24.38
CA TRP A 78 -8.16 -5.01 -25.14
C TRP A 78 -7.20 -3.85 -25.44
N ILE A 79 -6.41 -3.40 -24.44
CA ILE A 79 -5.40 -2.35 -24.63
C ILE A 79 -4.34 -2.81 -25.63
N LYS A 80 -3.80 -4.02 -25.47
CA LYS A 80 -2.79 -4.59 -26.37
C LYS A 80 -3.25 -4.65 -27.83
N VAL A 81 -4.53 -4.96 -28.08
CA VAL A 81 -5.11 -5.02 -29.43
C VAL A 81 -5.44 -3.64 -29.99
N ASN A 82 -5.95 -2.72 -29.15
CA ASN A 82 -6.54 -1.46 -29.62
C ASN A 82 -5.67 -0.21 -29.39
N ARG A 83 -4.59 -0.32 -28.62
CA ARG A 83 -3.67 0.78 -28.26
C ARG A 83 -2.23 0.36 -28.47
N GLN A 84 -1.84 0.30 -29.75
CA GLN A 84 -0.47 -0.05 -30.16
C GLN A 84 0.60 0.93 -29.65
N ASP A 85 0.19 2.12 -29.22
CA ASP A 85 1.04 3.13 -28.57
C ASP A 85 1.30 2.86 -27.09
N VAL A 86 0.63 1.86 -26.49
CA VAL A 86 0.75 1.50 -25.08
C VAL A 86 1.27 0.07 -24.95
N LYS A 87 2.49 -0.09 -24.44
CA LYS A 87 3.08 -1.39 -24.16
C LYS A 87 3.01 -1.67 -22.66
N LEU A 88 1.99 -2.42 -22.23
CA LEU A 88 1.71 -2.66 -20.80
C LEU A 88 2.88 -3.27 -20.00
N SER A 89 3.82 -3.94 -20.66
CA SER A 89 5.02 -4.48 -20.00
C SER A 89 6.07 -3.43 -19.64
N ASP A 90 5.90 -2.18 -20.08
CA ASP A 90 6.77 -1.07 -19.63
C ASP A 90 6.40 -0.60 -18.21
N TRP A 91 5.23 -1.01 -17.69
CA TRP A 91 4.79 -0.71 -16.32
C TRP A 91 4.67 -1.97 -15.48
N ARG A 92 5.59 -2.12 -14.53
CA ARG A 92 5.57 -3.19 -13.53
C ARG A 92 4.32 -3.12 -12.66
N HIS A 93 4.01 -1.93 -12.11
CA HIS A 93 2.86 -1.71 -11.24
C HIS A 93 1.67 -1.14 -12.03
N LYS A 94 0.51 -1.77 -11.88
CA LYS A 94 -0.74 -1.42 -12.56
C LYS A 94 -1.87 -1.30 -11.55
N ILE A 95 -2.62 -0.21 -11.64
CA ILE A 95 -3.76 0.09 -10.77
C ILE A 95 -5.02 0.05 -11.62
N TYR A 96 -5.97 -0.81 -11.25
CA TYR A 96 -7.25 -0.93 -11.90
C TYR A 96 -8.33 -0.37 -10.99
N ILE A 97 -9.12 0.59 -11.47
CA ILE A 97 -10.33 1.02 -10.78
C ILE A 97 -11.47 0.19 -11.35
N VAL A 98 -12.04 -0.69 -10.52
CA VAL A 98 -13.13 -1.57 -10.93
C VAL A 98 -14.50 -0.91 -10.72
N VAL A 99 -15.56 -1.55 -11.23
CA VAL A 99 -16.92 -1.02 -11.11
C VAL A 99 -17.34 -0.83 -9.65
N LYS A 100 -18.14 0.21 -9.40
CA LYS A 100 -18.81 0.44 -8.11
C LYS A 100 -19.81 -0.69 -7.85
N GLY A 101 -19.89 -1.15 -6.60
CA GLY A 101 -21.07 -1.87 -6.11
C GLY A 101 -20.78 -3.04 -5.18
N GLU A 102 -21.86 -3.49 -4.53
CA GLU A 102 -21.90 -4.50 -3.47
C GLU A 102 -21.33 -5.88 -3.86
N THR A 103 -21.10 -6.14 -5.14
CA THR A 103 -20.57 -7.42 -5.61
C THR A 103 -19.12 -7.64 -5.18
N CYS A 104 -18.32 -6.57 -5.17
CA CYS A 104 -16.96 -6.59 -4.64
C CYS A 104 -16.96 -5.99 -3.24
N GLY A 105 -17.19 -6.82 -2.21
CA GLY A 105 -17.35 -6.38 -0.82
C GLY A 105 -16.08 -5.86 -0.12
N TRP A 106 -15.00 -5.61 -0.86
CA TRP A 106 -13.71 -5.13 -0.39
C TRP A 106 -13.46 -3.69 -0.86
N GLY A 107 -12.59 -2.97 -0.16
CA GLY A 107 -12.17 -1.61 -0.54
C GLY A 107 -11.10 -1.61 -1.63
N GLY A 108 -10.12 -2.51 -1.50
CA GLY A 108 -9.13 -2.82 -2.53
C GLY A 108 -8.71 -4.29 -2.47
N MET A 109 -7.94 -4.70 -3.48
CA MET A 109 -7.21 -5.97 -3.53
C MET A 109 -5.85 -5.73 -4.18
N GLY A 110 -4.83 -6.48 -3.78
CA GLY A 110 -3.49 -6.40 -4.35
C GLY A 110 -2.78 -7.74 -4.35
N TYR A 111 -1.89 -7.96 -5.31
CA TYR A 111 -0.97 -9.10 -5.24
C TYR A 111 0.05 -8.89 -4.12
N VAL A 112 0.19 -9.88 -3.24
CA VAL A 112 1.20 -9.85 -2.17
C VAL A 112 2.52 -10.34 -2.73
N GLY A 113 3.41 -9.40 -3.02
CA GLY A 113 4.66 -9.67 -3.69
C GLY A 113 4.47 -10.01 -5.17
N CYS A 114 5.29 -9.40 -6.02
CA CYS A 114 5.22 -9.55 -7.46
C CYS A 114 6.55 -9.12 -8.09
N GLU A 115 6.88 -9.74 -9.22
CA GLU A 115 8.12 -9.44 -9.96
C GLU A 115 7.82 -8.56 -11.16
N ASP A 116 7.21 -9.10 -12.22
CA ASP A 116 7.06 -8.36 -13.48
C ASP A 116 5.66 -7.77 -13.73
N ASP A 117 4.62 -8.31 -13.06
CA ASP A 117 3.24 -7.85 -13.20
C ASP A 117 2.56 -7.69 -11.85
N CYS A 118 2.71 -6.50 -11.29
CA CYS A 118 2.20 -6.09 -10.00
C CYS A 118 0.85 -5.40 -10.18
N ARG A 119 -0.23 -5.98 -9.67
CA ARG A 119 -1.58 -5.46 -9.88
C ARG A 119 -2.27 -5.15 -8.56
N VAL A 120 -3.00 -4.04 -8.56
CA VAL A 120 -3.95 -3.69 -7.51
C VAL A 120 -5.28 -3.29 -8.14
N TRP A 121 -6.35 -3.58 -7.43
CA TRP A 121 -7.71 -3.25 -7.82
C TRP A 121 -8.32 -2.39 -6.73
N ILE A 122 -8.85 -1.24 -7.11
CA ILE A 122 -9.49 -0.29 -6.21
C ILE A 122 -10.98 -0.33 -6.51
N ASN A 123 -11.79 -0.51 -5.46
CA ASN A 123 -13.23 -0.43 -5.59
C ASN A 123 -13.59 0.96 -6.13
N GLY A 124 -14.43 1.01 -7.16
CA GLY A 124 -14.83 2.26 -7.79
C GLY A 124 -15.49 3.25 -6.82
N GLU A 125 -16.00 2.80 -5.67
CA GLU A 125 -16.54 3.67 -4.61
C GLU A 125 -15.47 4.43 -3.85
N LEU A 126 -14.28 3.84 -3.71
CA LEU A 126 -13.10 4.40 -3.03
C LEU A 126 -12.07 4.98 -4.01
N TRP A 127 -12.49 5.30 -5.24
CA TRP A 127 -11.60 5.84 -6.28
C TRP A 127 -10.87 7.12 -5.84
N ASN A 128 -11.39 7.84 -4.85
CA ASN A 128 -10.81 9.06 -4.29
C ASN A 128 -10.26 8.87 -2.87
N GLU A 129 -9.92 7.65 -2.45
CA GLU A 129 -9.39 7.37 -1.10
C GLU A 129 -7.92 6.89 -1.19
N PRO A 130 -6.93 7.80 -1.12
CA PRO A 130 -5.51 7.53 -1.27
C PRO A 130 -4.94 6.48 -0.32
N ASP A 131 -5.51 6.35 0.87
CA ASP A 131 -5.14 5.34 1.86
C ASP A 131 -5.42 3.93 1.31
N THR A 132 -6.52 3.74 0.58
CA THR A 132 -6.84 2.48 -0.10
C THR A 132 -5.77 2.15 -1.14
N TYR A 133 -5.40 3.11 -1.99
CA TYR A 133 -4.31 2.90 -2.96
C TYR A 133 -2.98 2.57 -2.27
N PHE A 134 -2.64 3.29 -1.21
CA PHE A 134 -1.39 3.09 -0.47
C PHE A 134 -1.36 1.72 0.22
N HIS A 135 -2.48 1.25 0.77
CA HIS A 135 -2.64 -0.10 1.32
C HIS A 135 -2.37 -1.16 0.25
N GLU A 136 -3.09 -1.12 -0.86
CA GLU A 136 -2.96 -2.14 -1.91
C GLU A 136 -1.59 -2.12 -2.59
N LEU A 137 -1.02 -0.93 -2.81
CA LEU A 137 0.35 -0.81 -3.32
C LEU A 137 1.38 -1.38 -2.33
N GLY A 138 1.10 -1.32 -1.03
CA GLY A 138 1.90 -1.98 0.01
C GLY A 138 1.97 -3.50 -0.19
N HIS A 139 0.89 -4.16 -0.62
CA HIS A 139 0.92 -5.59 -0.94
C HIS A 139 1.90 -5.92 -2.05
N ASN A 140 1.98 -5.10 -3.12
CA ASN A 140 2.98 -5.29 -4.17
C ASN A 140 4.43 -5.23 -3.64
N LEU A 141 4.65 -4.58 -2.49
CA LEU A 141 5.92 -4.51 -1.77
C LEU A 141 6.09 -5.62 -0.71
N PHE A 142 5.39 -6.75 -0.89
CA PHE A 142 5.41 -7.93 -0.01
C PHE A 142 4.87 -7.68 1.41
N LEU A 143 4.11 -6.60 1.62
CA LEU A 143 3.51 -6.35 2.93
C LEU A 143 2.24 -7.19 3.11
N ASN A 144 2.09 -7.79 4.29
CA ASN A 144 0.87 -8.46 4.70
C ASN A 144 0.03 -7.51 5.57
N HIS A 145 -1.20 -7.91 5.90
CA HIS A 145 -2.00 -7.14 6.83
C HIS A 145 -1.31 -7.04 8.20
N ALA A 146 -1.53 -5.90 8.84
CA ALA A 146 -1.25 -5.70 10.25
C ALA A 146 -2.47 -6.15 11.07
N GLY A 147 -2.24 -6.91 12.12
CA GLY A 147 -3.28 -7.42 13.00
C GLY A 147 -2.81 -7.45 14.44
N LYS A 148 -3.73 -7.79 15.34
CA LYS A 148 -3.40 -8.09 16.74
C LYS A 148 -3.09 -9.58 16.88
N TRP A 149 -2.36 -9.95 17.93
CA TRP A 149 -2.07 -11.35 18.22
C TRP A 149 -3.36 -12.20 18.23
N GLY A 150 -3.40 -13.24 17.38
CA GLY A 150 -4.56 -14.14 17.25
C GLY A 150 -5.65 -13.65 16.29
N ASN A 151 -5.45 -12.54 15.57
CA ASN A 151 -6.26 -12.15 14.42
C ASN A 151 -5.36 -11.73 13.25
N ASP A 152 -5.48 -12.42 12.12
CA ASP A 152 -4.61 -12.30 10.95
C ASP A 152 -5.00 -11.15 9.99
N GLY A 153 -5.83 -10.19 10.41
CA GLY A 153 -6.08 -9.00 9.60
C GLY A 153 -6.88 -7.88 10.26
N TYR A 154 -6.58 -6.65 9.84
CA TYR A 154 -7.39 -5.44 10.05
C TYR A 154 -7.70 -5.09 11.51
N ASP A 155 -6.84 -5.44 12.46
CA ASP A 155 -7.07 -5.21 13.90
C ASP A 155 -5.96 -4.37 14.55
N ASP A 156 -5.05 -3.84 13.73
CA ASP A 156 -4.01 -2.91 14.13
C ASP A 156 -4.33 -1.51 13.56
N MET A 157 -4.41 -0.49 14.41
CA MET A 157 -4.65 0.90 13.98
C MET A 157 -3.35 1.72 13.91
N SER A 158 -2.19 1.08 14.03
CA SER A 158 -0.89 1.76 14.07
C SER A 158 -0.28 2.03 12.69
N GLY A 159 -0.80 1.46 11.60
CA GLY A 159 -0.26 1.69 10.27
C GLY A 159 -1.17 1.27 9.12
N ALA A 160 -0.77 1.65 7.90
CA ALA A 160 -1.61 1.53 6.71
C ALA A 160 -2.06 0.11 6.35
N MET A 161 -1.31 -0.93 6.71
CA MET A 161 -1.68 -2.33 6.43
C MET A 161 -2.69 -2.90 7.43
N GLY A 162 -3.08 -2.13 8.44
CA GLY A 162 -4.02 -2.54 9.47
C GLY A 162 -5.46 -2.18 9.15
N TYR A 163 -6.25 -1.82 10.16
CA TYR A 163 -7.61 -1.34 9.94
C TYR A 163 -7.59 -0.03 9.13
N CYS A 164 -8.63 0.18 8.33
CA CYS A 164 -8.94 1.49 7.75
C CYS A 164 -9.21 2.51 8.89
N CYS A 165 -9.66 3.73 8.70
CA CYS A 165 -10.07 4.51 7.53
C CYS A 165 -9.42 5.89 7.66
N ASP A 166 -8.22 5.92 8.27
CA ASP A 166 -7.45 7.13 8.48
C ASP A 166 -6.13 7.02 7.72
N ILE A 167 -5.64 8.18 7.30
CA ILE A 167 -4.39 8.30 6.57
C ILE A 167 -3.23 8.02 7.53
N ARG A 168 -2.53 6.92 7.30
CA ARG A 168 -1.40 6.48 8.13
C ARG A 168 -0.26 6.04 7.23
N CYS A 169 0.96 6.23 7.72
CA CYS A 169 2.12 5.55 7.16
C CYS A 169 2.18 4.10 7.63
N HIS A 170 3.09 3.31 7.06
CA HIS A 170 3.35 1.97 7.57
C HIS A 170 3.89 2.03 9.01
N ASN A 171 3.44 1.10 9.86
CA ASN A 171 4.02 0.93 11.19
C ASN A 171 5.48 0.43 11.07
N ALA A 172 6.24 0.53 12.17
CA ALA A 172 7.66 0.19 12.19
C ALA A 172 8.04 -1.16 11.52
N PRO A 173 7.38 -2.31 11.76
CA PRO A 173 7.77 -3.55 11.10
C PRO A 173 7.61 -3.49 9.58
N HIS A 174 6.50 -2.94 9.08
CA HIS A 174 6.26 -2.81 7.64
C HIS A 174 7.21 -1.80 6.99
N ALA A 175 7.36 -0.61 7.59
CA ALA A 175 8.28 0.43 7.09
C ALA A 175 9.74 -0.07 7.09
N HIS A 176 10.12 -0.88 8.07
CA HIS A 176 11.44 -1.52 8.11
C HIS A 176 11.61 -2.59 7.04
N GLN A 177 10.58 -3.41 6.79
CA GLN A 177 10.60 -4.47 5.78
C GLN A 177 10.86 -3.91 4.38
N VAL A 178 10.24 -2.77 4.03
CA VAL A 178 10.44 -2.11 2.72
C VAL A 178 11.62 -1.13 2.71
N GLY A 179 12.39 -1.05 3.80
CA GLY A 179 13.58 -0.20 3.89
C GLY A 179 13.31 1.29 4.06
N TRP A 180 12.06 1.70 4.31
CA TRP A 180 11.70 3.11 4.50
C TRP A 180 12.03 3.65 5.89
N ALA A 181 12.15 2.77 6.88
CA ALA A 181 12.55 3.15 8.22
C ALA A 181 13.61 2.21 8.81
N ALA A 182 14.41 2.74 9.72
CA ALA A 182 15.48 2.04 10.41
C ALA A 182 15.38 2.23 11.93
N PRO A 183 15.90 1.28 12.73
CA PRO A 183 15.92 1.45 14.17
C PRO A 183 16.95 2.49 14.59
N ILE A 184 16.64 3.28 15.63
CA ILE A 184 17.64 4.08 16.36
C ILE A 184 18.58 3.18 17.16
N ALA A 185 18.08 2.02 17.60
CA ALA A 185 18.83 0.98 18.28
C ALA A 185 18.17 -0.39 18.08
N THR A 186 18.99 -1.44 17.97
CA THR A 186 18.55 -2.83 18.09
C THR A 186 19.02 -3.38 19.43
N LEU A 187 18.09 -3.84 20.26
CA LEU A 187 18.36 -4.43 21.56
C LEU A 187 18.38 -5.95 21.44
N THR A 188 19.48 -6.55 21.92
CA THR A 188 19.80 -7.98 21.93
C THR A 188 20.40 -8.33 23.30
N SER A 189 20.70 -9.61 23.54
CA SER A 189 21.35 -10.07 24.77
C SER A 189 22.68 -9.35 25.06
N ASP A 190 23.42 -8.98 24.02
CA ASP A 190 24.69 -8.24 24.13
C ASP A 190 24.52 -6.77 24.52
N THR A 191 23.39 -6.15 24.15
CA THR A 191 23.18 -4.69 24.24
C THR A 191 22.17 -4.29 25.31
N LEU A 192 21.37 -5.24 25.80
CA LEU A 192 20.42 -5.11 26.89
C LEU A 192 20.53 -6.31 27.86
N PRO A 193 21.62 -6.41 28.65
CA PRO A 193 21.78 -7.49 29.61
C PRO A 193 20.75 -7.42 30.75
N ALA A 194 20.48 -8.56 31.37
CA ALA A 194 19.50 -8.68 32.44
C ALA A 194 19.79 -7.71 33.59
N GLY A 195 18.73 -7.06 34.10
CA GLY A 195 18.83 -6.09 35.19
C GLY A 195 19.31 -4.70 34.79
N THR A 196 19.47 -4.43 33.48
CA THR A 196 19.83 -3.10 32.98
C THR A 196 18.65 -2.38 32.34
N TRP A 197 18.74 -1.05 32.30
CA TRP A 197 17.76 -0.18 31.66
C TRP A 197 18.44 0.65 30.57
N LYS A 198 17.69 0.92 29.50
CA LYS A 198 18.09 1.82 28.42
C LYS A 198 16.98 2.83 28.21
N SER A 199 17.35 4.09 28.05
CA SER A 199 16.44 5.18 27.73
C SER A 199 16.65 5.62 26.29
N PHE A 200 15.55 5.89 25.59
CA PHE A 200 15.55 6.33 24.21
C PHE A 200 14.57 7.49 24.05
N GLU A 201 14.95 8.49 23.27
CA GLU A 201 14.02 9.49 22.75
C GLU A 201 13.59 9.02 21.35
N LEU A 202 12.29 8.79 21.19
CA LEU A 202 11.72 8.35 19.92
C LEU A 202 11.17 9.58 19.18
N PRO A 203 11.70 9.92 17.98
CA PRO A 203 11.04 10.89 17.14
C PRO A 203 9.70 10.32 16.65
N ALA A 204 8.76 11.21 16.29
CA ALA A 204 7.53 10.77 15.66
C ALA A 204 7.83 10.06 14.34
N ALA A 205 7.15 8.94 14.08
CA ALA A 205 7.38 8.09 12.91
C ALA A 205 7.28 8.83 11.57
N ALA A 206 6.51 9.91 11.52
CA ALA A 206 6.32 10.73 10.33
C ALA A 206 7.48 11.70 10.03
N LEU A 207 8.40 11.93 10.98
CA LEU A 207 9.36 13.04 10.92
C LEU A 207 10.81 12.58 10.65
N ASP A 208 11.16 11.36 11.00
CA ASP A 208 12.53 10.85 10.88
C ASP A 208 12.51 9.41 10.35
N PRO A 209 13.30 9.02 9.34
CA PRO A 209 13.41 7.61 8.90
C PRO A 209 14.06 6.70 9.96
N LYS A 210 14.70 7.24 11.01
CA LYS A 210 15.19 6.51 12.18
C LYS A 210 14.29 6.77 13.38
N ASN A 211 13.18 6.04 13.49
CA ASN A 211 12.08 6.39 14.41
C ASN A 211 11.59 5.29 15.37
N PHE A 212 12.27 4.15 15.43
CA PHE A 212 11.83 3.07 16.32
C PHE A 212 13.00 2.38 17.02
N VAL A 213 12.72 1.73 18.14
CA VAL A 213 13.63 0.76 18.76
C VAL A 213 13.18 -0.63 18.36
N ARG A 214 14.12 -1.47 17.92
CA ARG A 214 13.86 -2.87 17.63
C ARG A 214 14.40 -3.73 18.77
N ILE A 215 13.59 -4.62 19.31
CA ILE A 215 14.01 -5.58 20.33
C ILE A 215 13.98 -6.96 19.69
N TRP A 216 15.14 -7.61 19.68
CA TRP A 216 15.30 -8.98 19.25
C TRP A 216 15.65 -9.83 20.48
N PRO A 217 14.68 -10.60 21.02
CA PRO A 217 14.89 -11.42 22.21
C PRO A 217 15.66 -12.70 21.87
N ASP A 218 16.90 -12.56 21.40
CA ASP A 218 17.81 -13.66 21.05
C ASP A 218 18.16 -14.56 22.24
N TRP A 219 17.98 -14.06 23.47
CA TRP A 219 18.11 -14.80 24.73
C TRP A 219 17.00 -15.83 24.98
N ASP A 220 15.90 -15.83 24.23
CA ASP A 220 14.83 -16.84 24.32
C ASP A 220 14.56 -17.49 22.95
N LYS A 221 14.61 -18.82 22.86
CA LYS A 221 14.44 -19.54 21.58
C LYS A 221 13.08 -19.30 20.92
N LYS A 222 12.03 -19.06 21.70
CA LYS A 222 10.70 -18.73 21.16
C LYS A 222 10.65 -17.26 20.76
N GLY A 223 11.10 -16.37 21.64
CA GLY A 223 11.18 -14.93 21.45
C GLY A 223 12.01 -14.53 20.24
N ALA A 224 13.13 -15.21 19.98
CA ALA A 224 14.01 -14.95 18.85
C ALA A 224 13.33 -15.09 17.48
N LYS A 225 12.20 -15.78 17.40
CA LYS A 225 11.38 -15.88 16.17
C LYS A 225 10.69 -14.55 15.85
N SER A 226 10.29 -13.81 16.88
CA SER A 226 9.59 -12.54 16.77
C SER A 226 10.54 -11.36 17.02
N LYS A 227 10.19 -10.20 16.46
CA LYS A 227 10.90 -8.95 16.72
C LYS A 227 9.85 -7.96 17.23
N ILE A 228 10.16 -7.29 18.32
CA ILE A 228 9.28 -6.27 18.89
C ILE A 228 9.77 -4.92 18.40
N TYR A 229 8.85 -4.07 17.98
CA TYR A 229 9.15 -2.73 17.51
C TYR A 229 8.43 -1.73 18.43
N LEU A 230 9.18 -0.82 19.02
CA LEU A 230 8.64 0.30 19.78
C LEU A 230 8.77 1.57 18.94
N GLN A 231 7.63 2.12 18.54
CA GLN A 231 7.53 3.31 17.70
C GLN A 231 6.57 4.29 18.34
N TYR A 232 6.85 5.58 18.16
CA TYR A 232 5.94 6.65 18.54
C TYR A 232 5.26 7.22 17.29
N ASN A 233 3.94 7.05 17.20
CA ASN A 233 3.10 7.69 16.20
C ASN A 233 2.46 8.91 16.84
N SER A 234 2.71 10.11 16.31
CA SER A 234 2.00 11.31 16.76
C SER A 234 0.52 11.20 16.34
N ALA A 235 -0.39 11.58 17.24
CA ALA A 235 -1.82 11.69 16.92
C ALA A 235 -2.11 12.77 15.87
N ASN A 236 -1.16 13.70 15.67
CA ASN A 236 -1.19 14.66 14.58
C ASN A 236 -0.56 13.99 13.36
N GLU A 237 -1.35 13.89 12.29
CA GLU A 237 -0.92 13.43 10.97
C GLU A 237 0.45 14.02 10.60
N PRO A 238 1.27 13.32 9.81
CA PRO A 238 2.28 14.03 9.05
C PRO A 238 1.58 15.20 8.38
N GLN A 239 2.04 16.42 8.60
CA GLN A 239 1.77 17.49 7.65
C GLN A 239 2.48 17.06 6.36
N LEU A 240 1.84 16.14 5.62
CA LEU A 240 2.28 15.76 4.29
C LEU A 240 2.39 17.08 3.54
N PRO A 241 3.53 17.33 2.88
CA PRO A 241 3.75 18.60 2.21
C PRO A 241 2.55 18.84 1.29
N ARG A 242 1.79 19.91 1.60
CA ARG A 242 0.74 20.38 0.72
C ARG A 242 1.44 20.81 -0.59
N PRO A 243 0.87 20.45 -1.75
CA PRO A 243 1.46 20.81 -3.04
C PRO A 243 1.71 22.32 -3.16
#